data_AF-A0AA91V927-F1
#
_entry.id   AF-A0AA91V927-F1
#
_cell.length_a   1.000
_cell.length_b   1.000
_cell.length_c   1.000
_cell.angle_alpha   90.00
_cell.angle_beta   90.00
_cell.angle_gamma   90.00
#
_symmetry.space_group_name_H-M   'P 1'
#
loop_
_entity.id
_entity.type
_entity.pdbx_description
1 polymer ?
#
loop_
_entity_poly.entity_id
_entity_poly.type
_entity_poly.pdbx_seq_one_letter_code
_entity_poly.pdbx_strand_id
1 'polypeptide(L)' 'MKRTYDYPETKKHLELKKQLLCKKLLDVNLSVDDRNQIKMEIDNYEYILTLVEMNHYERGISHEKRM' A
#
# COMPACT_ATOMS: atom_id res chain seq x y z
N MET A 1 -21.37 -13.76 -5.32
CA MET A 1 -20.94 -13.18 -4.03
C MET A 1 -20.22 -11.87 -4.29
N LYS A 2 -20.69 -10.73 -3.76
CA LYS A 2 -19.91 -9.49 -3.79
C LYS A 2 -18.66 -9.74 -2.93
N ARG A 3 -17.47 -9.66 -3.50
CA ARG A 3 -16.23 -9.63 -2.70
C ARG A 3 -16.31 -8.39 -1.83
N THR A 4 -16.58 -8.55 -0.54
CA THR A 4 -16.49 -7.46 0.42
C THR A 4 -15.03 -7.10 0.56
N TYR A 5 -14.72 -5.85 0.25
CA TYR A 5 -13.39 -5.29 0.41
C TYR A 5 -13.07 -5.23 1.91
N ASP A 6 -12.12 -6.05 2.35
CA ASP A 6 -11.58 -6.02 3.71
C ASP A 6 -10.44 -5.00 3.74
N TYR A 7 -10.74 -3.81 4.26
CA TYR A 7 -9.76 -2.72 4.36
C TYR A 7 -8.57 -3.09 5.27
N PRO A 8 -8.76 -3.56 6.51
CA PRO A 8 -7.65 -3.97 7.36
C PRO A 8 -6.71 -4.98 6.70
N GLU A 9 -7.26 -6.04 6.09
CA GLU A 9 -6.44 -7.06 5.45
C GLU A 9 -5.73 -6.53 4.19
N THR A 10 -6.41 -5.69 3.40
CA THR A 10 -5.81 -5.06 2.23
C THR A 10 -4.65 -4.14 2.62
N LYS A 11 -4.84 -3.30 3.64
CA LYS A 11 -3.80 -2.39 4.14
C LYS A 11 -2.60 -3.16 4.66
N LYS A 12 -2.82 -4.17 5.50
CA LYS A 12 -1.77 -5.02 6.06
C LYS A 12 -0.93 -5.71 4.98
N HIS A 13 -1.58 -6.24 3.94
CA HIS A 13 -0.89 -6.88 2.81
C HIS A 13 0.02 -5.90 2.04
N LEU A 14 -0.48 -4.69 1.78
CA LEU A 14 0.29 -3.64 1.08
C LEU A 14 1.48 -3.16 1.92
N GLU A 15 1.29 -2.94 3.21
CA GLU A 15 2.38 -2.55 4.13
C GLU A 15 3.46 -3.63 4.22
N LEU A 16 3.07 -4.91 4.29
CA LEU A 16 4.02 -6.02 4.32
C LEU A 16 4.89 -6.04 3.06
N LYS A 17 4.29 -5.85 1.88
CA LYS A 17 5.03 -5.80 0.62
C LYS A 17 6.00 -4.62 0.58
N LYS A 18 5.56 -3.42 1.00
CA LYS A 18 6.42 -2.24 1.10
C LYS A 18 7.61 -2.50 2.03
N GLN A 19 7.37 -3.08 3.21
CA GLN A 19 8.41 -3.41 4.18
C GLN A 19 9.45 -4.41 3.62
N LEU A 20 9.00 -5.40 2.83
CA LEU A 20 9.92 -6.34 2.18
C LEU A 20 10.83 -5.62 1.16
N LEU A 21 10.30 -4.65 0.41
CA LEU A 21 11.10 -3.83 -0.49
C LEU A 21 12.09 -2.94 0.27
N CYS A 22 11.67 -2.31 1.36
CA CYS A 22 12.59 -1.54 2.22
C CYS A 22 13.73 -2.41 2.74
N LYS A 23 13.44 -3.66 3.16
CA LYS A 23 14.48 -4.62 3.57
C LYS A 23 15.43 -4.97 2.43
N LYS A 24 14.90 -5.21 1.22
CA LYS A 24 15.73 -5.46 0.03
C LYS A 24 16.66 -4.27 -0.26
N LEU A 25 16.18 -3.04 -0.10
CA LEU A 25 16.97 -1.83 -0.35
C LEU A 25 18.21 -1.68 0.55
N LEU A 26 18.22 -2.36 1.71
CA LEU A 26 19.37 -2.40 2.62
C LEU A 26 20.51 -3.31 2.11
N ASP A 27 20.26 -4.13 1.10
CA ASP A 27 21.30 -4.96 0.50
C ASP A 27 22.36 -4.07 -0.18
N VAL A 28 23.63 -4.32 0.18
CA VAL A 28 24.80 -3.58 -0.30
C VAL A 28 25.21 -4.02 -1.70
N ASN A 29 24.75 -5.18 -2.17
CA ASN A 29 25.11 -5.76 -3.47
C ASN A 29 24.17 -5.35 -4.61
N LEU A 30 23.17 -4.51 -4.34
CA LEU A 30 22.26 -4.03 -5.37
C LEU A 30 22.99 -3.10 -6.35
N SER A 31 22.72 -3.32 -7.64
CA SER A 31 23.10 -2.35 -8.67
C SER A 31 22.35 -1.03 -8.46
N VAL A 32 22.85 0.05 -9.07
CA VAL A 32 22.18 1.36 -9.03
C VAL A 32 20.78 1.28 -9.64
N ASP A 33 20.63 0.54 -10.74
CA ASP A 33 19.34 0.38 -11.43
C ASP A 33 18.35 -0.41 -10.57
N ASP A 34 18.78 -1.52 -9.96
CA ASP A 34 17.91 -2.29 -9.04
C ASP A 34 17.49 -1.44 -7.84
N ARG A 35 18.43 -0.66 -7.29
CA ARG A 35 18.15 0.26 -6.18
C ARG A 35 17.10 1.30 -6.57
N ASN A 36 17.20 1.87 -7.77
CA ASN A 36 16.23 2.85 -8.28
C ASN A 36 14.87 2.21 -8.54
N GLN A 37 14.84 1.01 -9.11
CA GLN A 37 13.60 0.26 -9.34
C GLN A 37 12.88 -0.06 -8.01
N ILE A 38 13.62 -0.52 -6.99
CA ILE A 38 13.04 -0.79 -5.66
C ILE A 38 12.47 0.48 -5.03
N LYS A 39 13.17 1.63 -5.15
CA LYS A 39 12.65 2.92 -4.66
C LYS A 39 11.34 3.32 -5.35
N MET A 40 11.29 3.23 -6.69
CA MET A 40 10.07 3.48 -7.44
C MET A 40 8.91 2.57 -7.01
N GLU A 41 9.19 1.29 -6.76
CA GLU A 41 8.17 0.37 -6.26
C GLU A 41 7.68 0.74 -4.85
N ILE A 42 8.57 1.17 -3.96
CA ILE A 42 8.18 1.67 -2.63
C ILE A 42 7.25 2.88 -2.78
N ASP A 43 7.62 3.87 -3.60
CA ASP A 43 6.80 5.07 -3.84
C ASP A 43 5.42 4.70 -4.38
N ASN A 44 5.34 3.72 -5.29
CA ASN A 44 4.08 3.19 -5.79
C ASN A 44 3.22 2.57 -4.68
N TYR A 45 3.82 1.80 -3.76
CA TYR A 45 3.08 1.23 -2.62
C TYR A 45 2.58 2.33 -1.66
N GLU A 46 3.34 3.41 -1.46
CA GLU A 46 2.90 4.54 -0.66
C GLU A 46 1.69 5.24 -1.27
N TYR A 47 1.75 5.51 -2.57
CA TYR A 47 0.62 6.08 -3.31
C TYR A 47 -0.63 5.19 -3.21
N ILE A 48 -0.49 3.88 -3.41
CA ILE A 48 -1.63 2.94 -3.32
C ILE A 48 -2.20 2.91 -1.90
N LEU A 49 -1.35 2.92 -0.87
CA LEU A 49 -1.80 2.97 0.53
C LEU A 49 -2.62 4.22 0.81
N THR A 50 -2.19 5.39 0.33
CA THR A 50 -2.96 6.63 0.45
C THR A 50 -4.34 6.51 -0.21
N LEU A 51 -4.41 5.97 -1.43
CA LEU A 51 -5.69 5.75 -2.11
C LEU A 51 -6.62 4.81 -1.34
N VAL A 52 -6.06 3.75 -0.76
CA VAL A 52 -6.78 2.77 0.06
C VAL A 52 -7.36 3.42 1.32
N GLU A 53 -6.56 4.27 1.99
CA GLU A 53 -7.01 5.03 3.16
C GLU A 53 -8.12 6.02 2.81
N MET A 54 -7.93 6.81 1.74
CA MET A 54 -8.95 7.75 1.25
C MET A 54 -10.25 7.03 0.91
N ASN A 55 -10.17 5.90 0.21
CA ASN A 55 -11.34 5.13 -0.18
C ASN A 55 -12.08 4.52 1.02
N HIS A 56 -11.36 4.07 2.05
CA HIS A 56 -11.97 3.60 3.28
C HIS A 56 -12.66 4.74 4.06
N TYR A 57 -12.00 5.89 4.15
CA TYR A 57 -12.55 7.08 4.80
C TYR A 57 -13.85 7.55 4.12
N GLU A 58 -13.86 7.70 2.79
CA GLU A 58 -15.05 8.08 2.01
C GLU A 58 -16.23 7.14 2.21
N ARG A 59 -15.96 5.83 2.31
CA ARG A 59 -17.00 4.84 2.62
C ARG A 59 -17.58 5.03 4.02
N GLY A 60 -16.75 5.32 5.02
CA GLY A 60 -17.19 5.64 6.39
C GLY A 60 -18.15 6.83 6.42
N ILE A 61 -17.81 7.93 5.74
CA ILE A 61 -18.64 9.14 5.65
C ILE A 61 -19.96 8.88 4.89
N SER A 62 -19.92 8.08 3.81
CA SER A 62 -21.11 7.73 3.02
C SER A 62 -22.11 6.89 3.81
N HIS A 63 -21.62 6.05 4.73
CA HIS A 63 -22.48 5.30 5.66
C HIS A 63 -23.11 6.20 6.73
N GLU A 64 -22.37 7.19 7.23
CA GLU A 64 -22.87 8.15 8.24
C GLU A 64 -23.97 9.07 7.68
N LYS A 65 -23.84 9.57 6.45
CA LYS A 65 -24.88 10.40 5.79
C LYS A 65 -26.19 9.69 5.48
N ARG A 66 -26.25 8.36 5.61
CA ARG A 66 -27.45 7.54 5.39
C ARG A 66 -28.18 7.16 6.68
N MET A 67 -27.62 7.53 7.84
CA MET A 67 -28.29 7.47 9.15
C MET A 67 -28.91 8.83 9.47
#